data_AF-A0A9N9H766-F1
#
_entry.id   AF-A0A9N9H766-F1
#
_cell.length_a   1.000
_cell.length_b   1.000
_cell.length_c   1.000
_cell.angle_alpha   90.00
_cell.angle_beta   90.00
_cell.angle_gamma   90.00
#
_symmetry.space_group_name_H-M   'P 1'
#
loop_
_entity.id
_entity.type
_entity.pdbx_description
1 polymer ?
#
loop_
_entity_poly.entity_id
_entity_poly.type
_entity_poly.pdbx_seq_one_letter_code
_entity_poly.pdbx_strand_id
1 'polypeptide(L)'
;MVTVRKTRKPKTNSFTSILDQILNKYNLSAESNPLQLRAHADELGTMLPNWKARKDVKEALRRHLFKDNQIEALDIWLHALDLAVPKNNTDEIIVVTSSYLLQFRKELAEAGVDPEPINTYAKLPNVTRASNKIQKRKLEWGLISRPKTPKHFSLEERLRRLQNI
;
A
#
# COMPACT_ATOMS: atom_id res chain seq x y z
N MET A 1 -31.72 17.15 -45.24
CA MET A 1 -30.40 16.51 -45.07
C MET A 1 -30.34 15.87 -43.69
N VAL A 2 -30.32 14.54 -43.62
CA VAL A 2 -30.32 13.78 -42.35
C VAL A 2 -28.88 13.67 -41.86
N THR A 3 -28.57 14.30 -40.73
CA THR A 3 -27.25 14.18 -40.09
C THR A 3 -27.16 12.83 -39.39
N VAL A 4 -26.42 11.88 -39.99
CA VAL A 4 -26.09 10.59 -39.38
C VAL A 4 -25.13 10.84 -38.21
N ARG A 5 -25.59 10.60 -36.98
CA ARG A 5 -24.73 10.57 -35.79
C ARG A 5 -23.81 9.36 -35.90
N LYS A 6 -22.52 9.60 -36.16
CA LYS A 6 -21.48 8.57 -36.05
C LYS A 6 -21.36 8.14 -34.59
N THR A 7 -22.02 7.05 -34.20
CA THR A 7 -21.68 6.30 -32.99
C THR A 7 -20.30 5.68 -33.20
N ARG A 8 -19.25 6.31 -32.66
CA ARG A 8 -17.94 5.68 -32.54
C ARG A 8 -18.10 4.51 -31.58
N LYS A 9 -17.93 3.28 -32.07
CA LYS A 9 -17.76 2.13 -31.17
C LYS A 9 -16.54 2.42 -30.28
N PRO A 10 -16.63 2.21 -28.96
CA PRO A 10 -15.48 2.39 -28.10
C PRO A 10 -14.37 1.48 -28.62
N LYS A 11 -13.19 2.06 -28.85
CA LYS A 11 -11.99 1.32 -29.21
C LYS A 11 -11.73 0.36 -28.06
N THR A 12 -11.95 -0.94 -28.27
CA THR A 12 -11.67 -1.97 -27.27
C THR A 12 -10.17 -2.00 -27.04
N ASN A 13 -9.72 -1.30 -26.02
CA ASN A 13 -8.40 -1.43 -25.44
C ASN A 13 -8.34 -2.80 -24.76
N SER A 14 -7.28 -3.58 -25.01
CA SER A 14 -7.17 -4.97 -24.50
C SER A 14 -7.45 -5.07 -23.00
N PHE A 15 -7.11 -4.04 -22.22
CA PHE A 15 -7.33 -3.95 -20.78
C PHE A 15 -8.81 -3.90 -20.37
N THR A 16 -9.71 -3.32 -21.16
CA THR A 16 -11.15 -3.32 -20.81
C THR A 16 -11.75 -4.70 -21.01
N SER A 17 -11.32 -5.42 -22.05
CA SER A 17 -11.73 -6.82 -22.24
C SER A 17 -11.18 -7.74 -21.15
N ILE A 18 -9.96 -7.48 -20.67
CA ILE A 18 -9.38 -8.19 -19.51
C ILE A 18 -10.20 -7.91 -18.26
N LEU A 19 -10.58 -6.65 -18.02
CA LEU A 19 -11.45 -6.28 -16.91
C LEU A 19 -12.80 -7.01 -17.02
N ASP A 20 -13.46 -6.97 -18.18
CA ASP A 20 -14.73 -7.68 -18.42
C ASP A 20 -14.62 -9.18 -18.12
N GLN A 21 -13.51 -9.80 -18.53
CA GLN A 21 -13.25 -11.21 -18.27
C GLN A 21 -13.13 -11.50 -16.76
N ILE A 22 -12.42 -10.65 -16.02
CA ILE A 22 -12.29 -10.77 -14.55
C ILE A 22 -13.64 -10.54 -13.86
N LEU A 23 -14.36 -9.48 -14.25
CA LEU A 23 -15.67 -9.18 -13.69
C LEU A 23 -16.63 -10.36 -13.88
N ASN A 24 -16.67 -10.96 -15.08
CA ASN A 24 -17.49 -12.13 -15.35
C ASN A 24 -17.01 -13.38 -14.62
N LYS A 25 -15.70 -13.65 -14.62
CA LYS A 25 -15.10 -14.83 -13.96
C LYS A 25 -15.40 -14.87 -12.47
N TYR A 26 -15.45 -13.71 -11.81
CA TYR A 26 -15.65 -13.59 -10.37
C TYR A 26 -17.04 -13.07 -9.98
N ASN A 27 -17.97 -12.94 -10.94
CA ASN A 27 -19.31 -12.39 -10.74
C ASN A 27 -19.31 -11.02 -10.02
N LEU A 28 -18.37 -10.14 -10.39
CA LEU A 28 -18.23 -8.82 -9.81
C LEU A 28 -19.11 -7.81 -10.55
N SER A 29 -19.80 -6.97 -9.79
CA SER A 29 -20.66 -5.91 -10.31
C SER A 29 -20.65 -4.70 -9.36
N ALA A 30 -21.38 -3.64 -9.72
CA ALA A 30 -21.57 -2.46 -8.87
C ALA A 30 -22.12 -2.79 -7.46
N GLU A 31 -22.87 -3.89 -7.34
CA GLU A 31 -23.44 -4.37 -6.06
C GLU A 31 -22.42 -5.15 -5.21
N SER A 32 -21.25 -5.47 -5.76
CA SER A 32 -20.20 -6.18 -5.02
C SER A 32 -19.61 -5.32 -3.91
N ASN A 33 -19.19 -5.96 -2.82
CA ASN A 33 -18.47 -5.25 -1.76
C ASN A 33 -17.09 -4.80 -2.30
N PRO A 34 -16.60 -3.58 -1.97
CA PRO A 34 -15.21 -3.17 -2.22
C PRO A 34 -14.14 -4.23 -1.89
N LEU A 35 -14.35 -5.04 -0.84
CA LEU A 35 -13.47 -6.15 -0.47
C LEU A 35 -13.43 -7.28 -1.51
N GLN A 36 -14.53 -7.54 -2.23
CA GLN A 36 -14.56 -8.54 -3.30
C GLN A 36 -13.76 -8.07 -4.51
N LEU A 37 -13.91 -6.79 -4.90
CA LEU A 37 -13.10 -6.20 -5.96
C LEU A 37 -11.61 -6.23 -5.60
N ARG A 38 -11.28 -5.92 -4.34
CA ARG A 38 -9.91 -6.02 -3.79
C ARG A 38 -9.36 -7.44 -3.85
N ALA A 39 -10.15 -8.48 -3.59
CA ALA A 39 -9.66 -9.86 -3.57
C ALA A 39 -9.01 -10.29 -4.90
N HIS A 40 -9.39 -9.64 -5.99
CA HIS A 40 -8.87 -9.87 -7.34
C HIS A 40 -7.98 -8.73 -7.84
N ALA A 41 -7.62 -7.80 -6.95
CA ALA A 41 -6.83 -6.64 -7.32
C ALA A 41 -5.37 -6.98 -7.61
N ASP A 42 -4.79 -8.04 -7.01
CA ASP A 42 -3.47 -8.56 -7.39
C ASP A 42 -3.45 -9.04 -8.85
N GLU A 43 -4.46 -9.81 -9.26
CA GLU A 43 -4.62 -10.24 -10.65
C GLU A 43 -4.79 -9.04 -11.59
N LEU A 44 -5.63 -8.06 -11.22
CA LEU A 44 -5.76 -6.81 -11.98
C LEU A 44 -4.43 -6.03 -12.05
N GLY A 45 -3.73 -5.86 -10.94
CA GLY A 45 -2.49 -5.10 -10.84
C GLY A 45 -1.37 -5.69 -11.70
N THR A 46 -1.22 -7.01 -11.70
CA THR A 46 -0.24 -7.71 -12.56
C THR A 46 -0.51 -7.51 -14.05
N MET A 47 -1.78 -7.39 -14.44
CA MET A 47 -2.19 -7.17 -15.83
C MET A 47 -2.15 -5.69 -16.26
N LEU A 48 -1.92 -4.76 -15.32
CA LEU A 48 -1.91 -3.30 -15.54
C LEU A 48 -0.53 -2.70 -15.27
N PRO A 49 0.46 -2.95 -16.16
CA PRO A 49 1.87 -2.60 -15.91
C PRO A 49 2.16 -1.09 -15.97
N ASN A 50 1.23 -0.26 -16.47
CA ASN A 50 1.44 1.17 -16.61
C ASN A 50 0.22 1.99 -16.14
N TRP A 51 0.48 3.25 -15.81
CA TRP A 51 -0.53 4.18 -15.28
C TRP A 51 -1.69 4.42 -16.26
N LYS A 52 -1.45 4.35 -17.58
CA LYS A 52 -2.47 4.54 -18.60
C LYS A 52 -3.48 3.39 -18.61
N ALA A 53 -3.02 2.15 -18.45
CA ALA A 53 -3.85 0.97 -18.33
C ALA A 53 -4.75 1.06 -17.08
N ARG A 54 -4.20 1.53 -15.95
CA ARG A 54 -4.99 1.76 -14.73
C ARG A 54 -6.05 2.84 -14.91
N LYS A 55 -5.72 3.95 -15.57
CA LYS A 55 -6.68 5.01 -15.88
C LYS A 55 -7.83 4.47 -16.75
N ASP A 56 -7.52 3.67 -17.77
CA ASP A 56 -8.51 3.05 -18.64
C ASP A 56 -9.42 2.08 -17.87
N VAL A 57 -8.87 1.29 -16.94
CA VAL A 57 -9.65 0.39 -16.09
C VAL A 57 -10.55 1.14 -15.11
N LYS A 58 -10.08 2.22 -14.49
CA LYS A 58 -10.92 3.07 -13.63
C LYS A 58 -12.11 3.62 -14.40
N GLU A 59 -11.87 4.08 -15.63
CA GLU A 59 -12.94 4.60 -16.48
C GLU A 59 -13.91 3.48 -16.92
N ALA A 60 -13.42 2.27 -17.18
CA ALA A 60 -14.27 1.13 -17.47
C ALA A 60 -15.12 0.73 -16.25
N LEU A 61 -14.56 0.68 -15.05
CA LEU A 61 -15.32 0.41 -13.82
C LEU A 61 -16.47 1.42 -13.62
N ARG A 62 -16.24 2.72 -13.91
CA ARG A 62 -17.32 3.72 -13.89
C ARG A 62 -18.43 3.41 -14.88
N ARG A 63 -18.09 2.92 -16.07
CA ARG A 63 -19.09 2.48 -17.08
C ARG A 63 -19.88 1.24 -16.62
N HIS A 64 -19.26 0.38 -15.82
CA HIS A 64 -19.93 -0.73 -15.14
C HIS A 64 -20.67 -0.30 -13.86
N LEU A 65 -20.84 1.00 -13.63
CA LEU A 65 -21.60 1.58 -12.52
C LEU A 65 -21.00 1.30 -11.13
N PHE A 66 -19.72 0.94 -11.05
CA PHE A 66 -19.04 0.89 -9.76
C PHE A 66 -19.05 2.28 -9.12
N LYS A 67 -19.28 2.30 -7.81
CA LYS A 67 -19.30 3.49 -6.97
C LYS A 67 -17.90 4.06 -6.83
N ASP A 68 -17.79 5.37 -6.66
CA ASP A 68 -16.49 6.03 -6.55
C ASP A 68 -15.65 5.50 -5.38
N ASN A 69 -16.27 5.14 -4.26
CA ASN A 69 -15.58 4.54 -3.11
C ASN A 69 -14.96 3.16 -3.44
N GLN A 70 -15.59 2.34 -4.29
CA GLN A 70 -15.03 1.05 -4.74
C GLN A 70 -13.81 1.28 -5.64
N ILE A 71 -13.91 2.28 -6.54
CA ILE A 71 -12.84 2.62 -7.48
C ILE A 71 -11.65 3.24 -6.73
N GLU A 72 -11.91 4.12 -5.77
CA GLU A 72 -10.89 4.73 -4.91
C GLU A 72 -10.20 3.69 -4.03
N ALA A 73 -10.95 2.76 -3.43
CA ALA A 73 -10.38 1.64 -2.68
C ALA A 73 -9.39 0.81 -3.52
N LEU A 74 -9.76 0.50 -4.77
CA LEU A 74 -8.88 -0.21 -5.70
C LEU A 74 -7.63 0.60 -6.03
N ASP A 75 -7.77 1.90 -6.25
CA ASP A 75 -6.68 2.81 -6.59
C ASP A 75 -5.65 2.94 -5.45
N ILE A 76 -6.14 3.18 -4.22
CA ILE A 76 -5.31 3.22 -3.00
C ILE A 76 -4.52 1.93 -2.85
N TRP A 77 -5.18 0.79 -3.07
CA TRP A 77 -4.57 -0.51 -2.94
C TRP A 77 -3.49 -0.76 -4.01
N LEU A 78 -3.76 -0.44 -5.27
CA LEU A 78 -2.80 -0.59 -6.37
C LEU A 78 -1.54 0.26 -6.14
N HIS A 79 -1.71 1.48 -5.63
CA HIS A 79 -0.60 2.34 -5.25
C HIS A 79 0.21 1.79 -4.07
N ALA A 80 -0.47 1.29 -3.03
CA ALA A 80 0.21 0.63 -1.92
C ALA A 80 1.01 -0.60 -2.38
N LEU A 81 0.46 -1.38 -3.31
CA LEU A 81 1.15 -2.54 -3.87
C LEU A 81 2.42 -2.14 -4.63
N ASP A 82 2.38 -1.09 -5.45
CA ASP A 82 3.56 -0.58 -6.16
C ASP A 82 4.67 -0.16 -5.21
N LEU A 83 4.32 0.51 -4.11
CA LEU A 83 5.26 0.86 -3.06
C LEU A 83 5.84 -0.38 -2.38
N ALA A 84 5.04 -1.45 -2.29
CA ALA A 84 5.38 -2.69 -1.63
C ALA A 84 6.23 -3.66 -2.46
N VAL A 85 6.32 -3.48 -3.79
CA VAL A 85 7.10 -4.37 -4.66
C VAL A 85 8.56 -4.42 -4.18
N PRO A 86 8.99 -5.54 -3.56
CA PRO A 86 10.36 -5.65 -3.09
C PRO A 86 11.25 -5.92 -4.30
N LYS A 87 12.18 -5.01 -4.60
CA LYS A 87 13.23 -5.24 -5.61
C LYS A 87 14.20 -6.36 -5.15
N ASN A 88 14.26 -6.66 -3.85
CA ASN A 88 14.94 -7.79 -3.22
C ASN A 88 14.38 -8.03 -1.80
N ASN A 89 14.75 -9.14 -1.15
CA ASN A 89 14.24 -9.55 0.17
C ASN A 89 15.13 -9.10 1.35
N THR A 90 15.79 -7.95 1.24
CA THR A 90 16.69 -7.47 2.30
C THR A 90 15.93 -6.76 3.43
N ASP A 91 16.38 -6.96 4.68
CA ASP A 91 15.82 -6.30 5.88
C ASP A 91 15.69 -4.77 5.73
N GLU A 92 16.65 -4.12 5.05
CA GLU A 92 16.64 -2.69 4.77
C GLU A 92 15.49 -2.27 3.85
N ILE A 93 15.27 -3.00 2.76
CA ILE A 93 14.19 -2.71 1.82
C ILE A 93 12.84 -2.84 2.52
N ILE A 94 12.65 -3.88 3.34
CA ILE A 94 11.39 -4.08 4.08
C ILE A 94 11.10 -2.88 4.99
N VAL A 95 12.11 -2.37 5.70
CA VAL A 95 11.95 -1.20 6.58
C VAL A 95 11.66 0.07 5.77
N VAL A 96 12.37 0.29 4.67
CA VAL A 96 12.15 1.44 3.76
C VAL A 96 10.75 1.39 3.15
N THR A 97 10.32 0.24 2.64
CA THR A 97 8.98 0.03 2.11
C THR A 97 7.90 0.30 3.16
N SER A 98 8.09 -0.19 4.38
CA SER A 98 7.17 0.12 5.50
C SER A 98 7.11 1.62 5.79
N SER A 99 8.21 2.34 5.63
CA SER A 99 8.26 3.80 5.79
C SER A 99 7.49 4.51 4.67
N TYR A 100 7.68 4.10 3.41
CA TYR A 100 6.93 4.67 2.28
C TYR A 100 5.42 4.44 2.42
N LEU A 101 4.99 3.25 2.84
CA LEU A 101 3.57 2.98 3.09
C LEU A 101 3.01 3.84 4.24
N LEU A 102 3.80 4.08 5.29
CA LEU A 102 3.40 4.98 6.36
C LEU A 102 3.24 6.42 5.85
N GLN A 103 4.18 6.89 5.04
CA GLN A 103 4.12 8.23 4.46
C GLN A 103 2.92 8.39 3.52
N PHE A 104 2.69 7.41 2.64
CA PHE A 104 1.52 7.38 1.76
C PHE A 104 0.20 7.47 2.55
N ARG A 105 0.08 6.73 3.67
CA ARG A 105 -1.11 6.80 4.53
C ARG A 105 -1.31 8.17 5.18
N LYS A 106 -0.24 8.89 5.50
CA LYS A 106 -0.32 10.26 6.03
C LYS A 106 -0.79 11.21 4.93
N GLU A 107 -0.25 11.10 3.73
CA GLU A 107 -0.65 11.93 2.58
C GLU A 107 -2.12 11.73 2.23
N LEU A 108 -2.63 10.48 2.28
CA LEU A 108 -4.05 10.22 2.11
C LEU A 108 -4.91 10.91 3.18
N ALA A 109 -4.49 10.84 4.45
CA ALA A 109 -5.21 11.48 5.55
C ALA A 109 -5.18 13.02 5.44
N GLU A 110 -4.05 13.59 5.04
CA GLU A 110 -3.89 15.04 4.79
C GLU A 110 -4.75 15.50 3.61
N ALA A 111 -4.93 14.65 2.60
CA ALA A 111 -5.83 14.89 1.48
C ALA A 111 -7.32 14.74 1.83
N GLY A 112 -7.66 14.37 3.07
CA GLY A 112 -9.03 14.22 3.55
C GLY A 112 -9.70 12.89 3.18
N VAL A 113 -8.92 11.88 2.77
CA VAL A 113 -9.45 10.53 2.53
C VAL A 113 -9.88 9.90 3.86
N ASP A 114 -11.03 9.22 3.86
CA ASP A 114 -11.59 8.62 5.05
C ASP A 114 -10.64 7.57 5.68
N PRO A 115 -10.53 7.48 7.02
CA PRO A 115 -9.64 6.53 7.68
C PRO A 115 -9.95 5.05 7.40
N GLU A 116 -11.20 4.67 7.10
CA GLU A 116 -11.58 3.27 6.86
C GLU A 116 -10.86 2.70 5.61
N PRO A 117 -10.94 3.34 4.42
CA PRO A 117 -10.15 2.96 3.26
C PRO A 117 -8.63 2.92 3.53
N ILE A 118 -8.08 3.93 4.21
CA ILE A 118 -6.64 4.02 4.50
C ILE A 118 -6.19 2.81 5.33
N ASN A 119 -6.93 2.47 6.38
CA ASN A 119 -6.58 1.37 7.27
C ASN A 119 -6.78 0.00 6.64
N THR A 120 -7.71 -0.11 5.68
CA THR A 120 -8.05 -1.37 5.01
C THR A 120 -7.14 -1.66 3.83
N TYR A 121 -6.88 -0.66 2.98
CA TYR A 121 -6.25 -0.86 1.67
C TYR A 121 -4.77 -0.50 1.64
N ALA A 122 -4.32 0.51 2.41
CA ALA A 122 -2.93 0.98 2.37
C ALA A 122 -2.00 0.37 3.43
N LYS A 123 -2.53 -0.37 4.41
CA LYS A 123 -1.77 -0.82 5.60
C LYS A 123 -0.86 -2.04 5.34
N LEU A 124 -1.10 -2.81 4.29
CA LEU A 124 -0.38 -4.03 3.89
C LEU A 124 0.28 -4.78 5.07
N PRO A 125 -0.48 -5.55 5.86
CA PRO A 125 -0.06 -6.03 7.18
C PRO A 125 1.20 -6.90 7.16
N ASN A 126 1.45 -7.61 6.07
CA ASN A 126 2.64 -8.45 5.91
C ASN A 126 3.94 -7.63 5.97
N VAL A 127 3.98 -6.48 5.28
CA VAL A 127 5.13 -5.57 5.28
C VAL A 127 5.34 -4.99 6.68
N THR A 128 4.28 -4.48 7.29
CA THR A 128 4.33 -3.91 8.64
C THR A 128 4.84 -4.93 9.67
N ARG A 129 4.35 -6.17 9.61
CA ARG A 129 4.76 -7.24 10.51
C ARG A 129 6.23 -7.60 10.33
N ALA A 130 6.69 -7.71 9.09
CA ALA A 130 8.08 -8.01 8.77
C ALA A 130 9.01 -6.89 9.27
N SER A 131 8.68 -5.63 8.99
CA SER A 131 9.42 -4.45 9.47
C SER A 131 9.54 -4.41 10.99
N ASN A 132 8.44 -4.61 11.72
CA ASN A 132 8.44 -4.64 13.18
C ASN A 132 9.33 -5.76 13.74
N LYS A 133 9.33 -6.94 13.11
CA LYS A 133 10.21 -8.06 13.49
C LYS A 133 11.68 -7.70 13.30
N ILE A 134 12.02 -7.03 12.21
CA ILE A 134 13.38 -6.56 11.92
C ILE A 134 13.84 -5.54 12.96
N GLN A 135 13.02 -4.53 13.22
CA GLN A 135 13.32 -3.49 14.21
C GLN A 135 13.49 -4.08 15.61
N LYS A 136 12.62 -5.02 16.02
CA LYS A 136 12.74 -5.72 17.30
C LYS A 136 14.05 -6.50 17.42
N ARG A 137 14.44 -7.26 16.38
CA ARG A 137 15.73 -7.96 16.35
C ARG A 137 16.90 -6.98 16.50
N LYS A 138 16.87 -5.83 15.79
CA LYS A 138 17.91 -4.80 15.89
C LYS A 138 18.00 -4.20 17.29
N LEU A 139 16.85 -3.97 17.95
CA LEU A 139 16.80 -3.49 19.33
C LEU A 139 17.41 -4.52 20.30
N GLU A 140 17.05 -5.79 20.19
CA GLU A 140 17.58 -6.88 21.01
C GLU A 140 19.10 -7.02 20.83
N TRP A 141 19.59 -7.00 19.59
CA TRP A 141 21.02 -6.98 19.30
C TRP A 141 21.72 -5.76 19.90
N GLY A 142 21.13 -4.58 19.81
CA GLY A 142 21.66 -3.35 20.43
C GLY A 142 21.70 -3.39 21.97
N LEU A 143 20.77 -4.11 22.60
CA LEU A 143 20.77 -4.34 24.04
C LEU A 143 21.87 -5.32 24.46
N ILE A 144 22.13 -6.35 23.65
CA ILE A 144 23.21 -7.33 23.90
C ILE A 144 24.59 -6.71 23.65
N SER A 145 24.72 -5.89 22.59
CA SER A 145 25.97 -5.23 22.21
C SER A 145 26.21 -3.91 22.96
N ARG A 146 25.32 -3.53 23.89
CA ARG A 146 25.46 -2.31 24.67
C ARG A 146 26.78 -2.38 25.43
N PRO A 147 27.72 -1.44 25.19
CA PRO A 147 28.96 -1.42 25.95
C PRO A 147 28.59 -1.30 27.42
N LYS A 148 29.20 -2.16 28.26
CA LYS A 148 29.10 -2.01 29.72
C LYS A 148 29.40 -0.56 30.04
N THR A 149 28.53 0.08 30.82
CA THR A 149 28.75 1.44 31.30
C THR A 149 30.19 1.54 31.78
N PRO A 150 31.01 2.43 31.17
CA PRO A 150 32.39 2.55 31.57
C PRO A 150 32.46 2.76 33.08
N LYS A 151 33.41 2.12 33.76
CA LYS A 151 33.50 2.15 35.23
C LYS A 151 33.45 3.58 35.79
N HIS A 152 34.04 4.54 35.08
CA HIS A 152 34.06 5.96 35.45
C HIS A 152 32.73 6.72 35.27
N PHE A 153 31.73 6.11 34.62
CA PHE A 153 30.34 6.58 34.51
C PHE A 153 29.38 5.84 35.45
N SER A 154 29.88 4.90 36.29
CA SER A 154 29.03 4.22 37.26
C SER A 154 28.52 5.16 38.36
N LEU A 155 27.38 4.83 38.94
CA LEU A 155 26.76 5.62 40.00
C LEU A 155 27.66 5.68 41.25
N GLU A 156 28.31 4.58 41.61
CA GLU A 156 29.32 4.51 42.69
C GLU A 156 30.51 5.45 42.46
N GLU A 157 31.09 5.47 41.25
CA GLU A 157 32.25 6.32 40.97
C GLU A 157 31.86 7.81 40.91
N ARG A 158 30.64 8.11 40.45
CA ARG A 158 30.08 9.48 40.49
C ARG A 158 29.84 9.94 41.93
N LEU A 159 29.28 9.08 42.78
CA LEU A 159 29.07 9.38 44.21
C LEU A 159 30.40 9.58 44.94
N ARG A 160 31.40 8.73 44.68
CA ARG A 160 32.74 8.86 45.25
C ARG A 160 33.42 10.18 44.88
N ARG A 161 33.20 10.69 43.65
CA ARG A 161 33.71 12.02 43.24
C ARG A 161 33.00 13.15 43.97
N LEU A 162 31.69 13.05 44.15
CA LEU A 162 30.89 14.07 44.85
C LEU A 162 31.21 14.13 46.36
N GLN A 163 31.63 13.01 46.95
CA GLN A 163 32.06 12.93 48.35
C GLN A 163 33.48 13.49 48.60
N ASN A 164 34.27 13.68 47.54
CA ASN A 164 35.65 14.19 47.62
C ASN A 164 35.77 15.64 47.10
N ILE A 165 34.66 16.39 47.08
CA ILE A 165 34.59 17.84 46.86
C ILE A 165 34.50 18.52 48.22
#